data_AF-A0A8C0BD61-F1
#
_entry.id   AF-A0A8C0BD61-F1
#
_cell.length_a   1.000
_cell.length_b   1.000
_cell.length_c   1.000
_cell.angle_alpha   90.00
_cell.angle_beta   90.00
_cell.angle_gamma   90.00
#
_symmetry.space_group_name_H-M   'P 1'
#
loop_
_entity.id
_entity.type
_entity.pdbx_description
1 polymer ?
#
loop_
_entity_poly.entity_id
_entity_poly.type
_entity_poly.pdbx_seq_one_letter_code
_entity_poly.pdbx_strand_id
1 'polypeptide(L)' 'MIASILLGFIATVLSLLGLKCTNVGLSDEDGKMKFAVTGGFLFILGGLCSMVAVSWYAAMVTAQFFDPLYAGTK' A
#
# COMPACT_ATOMS: atom_id res chain seq x y z
N MET A 1 -1.46 7.55 -3.79
CA MET A 1 -0.08 7.26 -4.25
C MET A 1 0.99 7.67 -3.25
N ILE A 2 1.05 8.91 -2.74
CA ILE A 2 2.09 9.30 -1.76
C ILE A 2 1.92 8.53 -0.44
N ALA A 3 0.71 8.49 0.11
CA ALA A 3 0.43 7.76 1.36
C ALA A 3 0.75 6.25 1.25
N SER A 4 0.45 5.62 0.11
CA SER A 4 0.78 4.21 -0.15
C SER A 4 2.29 3.95 -0.20
N ILE A 5 3.08 4.91 -0.68
CA ILE A 5 4.56 4.80 -0.69
C ILE A 5 5.09 4.89 0.74
N LEU A 6 4.61 5.85 1.55
CA LEU A 6 5.00 6.00 2.96
C LEU A 6 4.65 4.75 3.78
N LEU A 7 3.41 4.25 3.62
CA LEU A 7 2.96 3.02 4.25
C LEU A 7 3.79 1.82 3.80
N GLY A 8 4.11 1.72 2.51
CA GLY A 8 4.96 0.65 1.97
C GLY A 8 6.39 0.68 2.53
N PHE A 9 6.98 1.87 2.68
CA PHE A 9 8.31 2.02 3.27
C PHE A 9 8.32 1.56 4.73
N ILE A 10 7.36 2.03 5.54
CA ILE A 10 7.21 1.62 6.94
C ILE A 10 6.94 0.11 7.06
N ALA A 11 6.06 -0.42 6.21
CA ALA A 11 5.74 -1.85 6.18
C ALA A 11 6.96 -2.70 5.83
N THR A 12 7.83 -2.23 4.93
CA THR A 12 9.07 -2.93 4.56
C THR A 12 10.03 -3.00 5.75
N VAL A 13 10.23 -1.87 6.45
CA VAL A 13 11.06 -1.82 7.66
C VAL A 13 10.52 -2.74 8.76
N LEU A 14 9.22 -2.70 9.03
CA LEU A 14 8.57 -3.57 10.03
C LEU A 14 8.69 -5.05 9.65
N SER A 15 8.54 -5.37 8.36
CA SER A 15 8.69 -6.74 7.86
C SER A 15 10.12 -7.25 8.04
N LEU A 16 11.13 -6.41 7.78
CA LEU A 16 12.55 -6.73 7.99
C LEU A 16 12.88 -7.01 9.46
N LEU A 17 12.27 -6.27 10.38
CA LEU A 17 12.42 -6.48 11.83
C LEU A 17 11.69 -7.73 12.34
N GLY A 18 10.67 -8.21 11.62
CA GLY A 18 9.90 -9.41 11.97
C GLY A 18 10.53 -10.74 11.55
N LEU A 19 11.63 -10.75 10.77
CA LEU A 19 12.30 -12.00 10.40
C LEU A 19 13.01 -12.64 11.59
N LYS A 20 12.97 -13.98 11.66
CA LYS A 20 13.70 -14.76 12.67
C LYS A 20 15.20 -14.43 12.70
N CYS A 21 15.80 -14.22 11.53
CA CYS A 21 17.23 -13.90 11.38
C CYS A 21 17.61 -12.47 11.81
N THR A 22 16.64 -11.55 11.95
CA THR A 22 16.90 -10.15 12.35
C THR A 22 16.80 -10.03 13.86
N ASN A 23 17.93 -9.88 14.57
CA ASN A 23 17.96 -9.68 16.02
C ASN A 23 18.34 -8.24 16.36
N VAL A 24 17.40 -7.30 16.19
CA VAL A 24 17.57 -5.90 16.61
C VAL A 24 16.79 -5.68 17.90
N GLY A 25 17.44 -5.94 19.05
CA GLY A 25 16.89 -5.66 20.39
C GLY A 25 15.66 -6.49 20.80
N LEU A 26 15.13 -7.34 19.92
CA LEU A 26 13.94 -8.17 20.14
C LEU A 26 14.37 -9.64 20.21
N SER A 27 14.62 -10.11 21.43
CA SER A 27 14.97 -11.51 21.74
C SER A 27 13.75 -12.43 21.79
N ASP A 28 12.55 -11.84 21.81
CA ASP A 28 11.27 -12.52 22.00
C ASP A 28 10.62 -12.88 20.65
N GLU A 29 10.30 -14.16 20.46
CA GLU A 29 9.71 -14.66 19.21
C GLU A 29 8.27 -14.15 19.00
N ASP A 30 7.49 -13.94 20.07
CA ASP A 30 6.13 -13.40 19.97
C ASP A 30 6.14 -11.95 19.49
N GLY A 31 7.09 -11.14 19.98
CA GLY A 31 7.34 -9.80 19.46
C GLY A 31 7.58 -9.81 17.94
N LYS A 32 8.50 -10.66 17.46
CA LYS A 32 8.84 -10.78 16.03
C LYS A 32 7.63 -11.17 15.18
N MET A 33 6.81 -12.10 15.67
CA MET A 33 5.59 -12.53 14.98
C MET A 33 4.61 -11.36 14.81
N LYS A 34 4.40 -10.54 15.85
CA LYS A 34 3.52 -9.37 15.78
C LYS A 34 4.02 -8.33 14.78
N PHE A 35 5.33 -8.10 14.71
CA PHE A 35 5.92 -7.19 13.72
C PHE A 35 5.74 -7.69 12.29
N ALA A 36 5.97 -8.99 12.04
CA ALA A 36 5.77 -9.59 10.71
C ALA A 36 4.30 -9.50 10.26
N VAL A 37 3.35 -9.82 11.13
CA VAL A 37 1.91 -9.75 10.83
C VAL A 37 1.48 -8.29 10.59
N THR A 38 1.93 -7.36 11.43
CA THR A 38 1.62 -5.93 11.28
C THR A 38 2.22 -5.37 9.98
N GLY A 39 3.46 -5.73 9.65
CA GLY A 39 4.12 -5.34 8.41
C GLY A 39 3.36 -5.81 7.17
N GLY A 40 2.93 -7.08 7.15
CA GLY A 40 2.12 -7.63 6.06
C GLY A 40 0.77 -6.91 5.91
N PHE A 41 0.08 -6.64 7.02
CA PHE A 41 -1.19 -5.92 7.01
C PHE A 41 -1.05 -4.51 6.43
N LEU A 42 -0.01 -3.77 6.84
CA LEU A 42 0.28 -2.44 6.31
C LEU A 42 0.64 -2.46 4.82
N PHE A 43 1.31 -3.52 4.35
CA PHE A 43 1.63 -3.69 2.93
C PHE A 43 0.37 -3.89 2.08
N ILE A 44 -0.57 -4.71 2.56
CA ILE A 44 -1.87 -4.94 1.91
C ILE A 44 -2.68 -3.63 1.86
N LEU A 45 -2.75 -2.90 2.98
CA LEU A 45 -3.46 -1.61 3.03
C LEU A 45 -2.84 -0.57 2.09
N GLY A 46 -1.51 -0.49 2.07
CA GLY A 46 -0.77 0.39 1.16
C GLY A 46 -1.05 0.07 -0.31
N GLY A 47 -1.05 -1.22 -0.67
CA GLY A 47 -1.36 -1.69 -2.01
C GLY A 47 -2.82 -1.45 -2.43
N LEU A 48 -3.78 -1.69 -1.54
CA LEU A 48 -5.19 -1.39 -1.80
C LEU A 48 -5.40 0.11 -2.03
N CYS A 49 -4.74 0.97 -1.24
CA CYS A 49 -4.83 2.41 -1.40
C CYS A 49 -4.34 2.89 -2.78
N SER A 50 -3.23 2.34 -3.29
CA SER A 50 -2.74 2.70 -4.62
C SER A 50 -3.65 2.16 -5.72
N MET A 51 -4.17 0.93 -5.58
CA MET A 51 -5.10 0.32 -6.53
C MET A 51 -6.39 1.14 -6.66
N VAL A 52 -6.97 1.58 -5.55
CA VAL A 52 -8.17 2.44 -5.55
C VAL A 52 -7.90 3.77 -6.25
N ALA A 53 -6.76 4.41 -5.97
CA ALA A 53 -6.41 5.68 -6.59
C ALA A 53 -6.29 5.58 -8.12
N VAL A 54 -5.64 4.52 -8.62
CA VAL A 54 -5.51 4.28 -10.06
C VAL A 54 -6.86 3.92 -10.69
N SER A 55 -7.63 3.05 -10.03
CA SER A 55 -8.95 2.63 -10.52
C SER A 55 -9.91 3.81 -10.64
N TRP A 56 -9.87 4.74 -9.67
CA TRP A 56 -10.66 5.96 -9.70
C TRP A 56 -10.28 6.86 -10.88
N TYR A 57 -8.98 7.06 -11.10
CA TYR A 57 -8.50 7.85 -12.23
C TYR A 57 -8.94 7.24 -13.57
N ALA A 58 -8.77 5.92 -13.74
CA ALA A 58 -9.21 5.21 -14.93
C ALA A 58 -10.73 5.32 -15.15
N ALA A 59 -11.53 5.14 -14.10
CA ALA A 59 -12.99 5.27 -14.18
C ALA A 59 -13.41 6.68 -14.60
N MET A 60 -12.76 7.72 -14.07
CA MET A 60 -13.02 9.10 -14.47
C MET A 60 -12.69 9.31 -15.94
N VAL A 61 -11.51 8.89 -16.40
CA VAL A 61 -11.11 9.00 -17.82
C VAL A 61 -12.12 8.28 -18.71
N THR A 62 -12.51 7.06 -18.36
CA THR A 62 -13.49 6.28 -19.12
C THR A 62 -14.84 6.99 -19.18
N ALA A 63 -15.30 7.54 -18.05
CA ALA A 63 -16.54 8.31 -18.00
C ALA A 63 -16.48 9.55 -18.91
N GLN A 64 -15.37 10.31 -18.90
CA GLN A 64 -15.20 11.47 -19.80
C GLN A 64 -15.20 11.05 -21.28
N PHE A 65 -14.64 9.89 -21.62
CA PHE A 65 -14.63 9.39 -23.00
C PHE A 65 -16.04 9.03 -23.52
N PHE A 66 -16.93 8.54 -22.65
CA PHE A 66 -18.28 8.15 -23.04
C PHE A 66 -19.33 9.22 -22.78
N ASP A 67 -18.96 10.38 -22.22
CA ASP A 67 -19.90 11.46 -21.94
C ASP A 67 -20.12 12.31 -23.20
N PRO A 68 -21.33 12.31 -23.79
CA PRO A 68 -21.62 13.02 -25.04
C PRO A 68 -21.60 14.55 -24.89
N LEU A 69 -21.60 15.07 -23.66
CA LEU A 69 -21.47 16.50 -23.35
C LEU A 69 -20.06 16.91 -22.93
N TYR A 70 -19.07 16.00 -23.00
CA TYR A 70 -17.69 16.35 -22.68
C TYR A 70 -17.10 17.27 -23.75
N ALA A 71 -16.96 18.55 -23.41
CA ALA A 71 -16.42 19.61 -24.29
C ALA A 71 -14.88 19.58 -24.46
N GLY A 72 -14.24 18.42 -24.23
CA GLY A 72 -12.81 18.21 -24.40
C GLY A 72 -12.42 17.86 -25.85
N THR A 73 -11.16 18.08 -26.23
CA THR A 73 -10.66 17.90 -27.59
C THR A 73 -10.74 16.43 -28.03
N LYS A 74 -11.55 16.18 -29.06
CA LYS A 74 -11.67 14.90 -29.78
C LYS A 74 -10.37 14.50 -30.47
#